data_AF-A0A968RFF8-F1
#
_entry.id   AF-A0A968RFF8-F1
#
_cell.length_a   1.000
_cell.length_b   1.000
_cell.length_c   1.000
_cell.angle_alpha   90.00
_cell.angle_beta   90.00
_cell.angle_gamma   90.00
#
_symmetry.space_group_name_H-M   'P 1'
#
loop_
_entity.id
_entity.type
_entity.pdbx_description
1 polymer ?
#
loop_
_entity_poly.entity_id
_entity_poly.type
_entity_poly.pdbx_seq_one_letter_code
_entity_poly.pdbx_strand_id
1 'polypeptide(L)'
;MTKKDADFLKITRDESFLRIAKAINQATVYAGKVQTKKGVKELDWQRQYGLAQLLSSQSGSKKDFACAIADFLAKYEAENLRLLEGYIKQGKRLMRVQPKKEDLDRLMELLEEFDTVLVANLLIAYGYAKWPKSQKAKDDLPDELGDENSATVEPEDLEDDEEE
;
A
#
# COMPACT_ATOMS: atom_id res chain seq x y z
N MET A 1 22.78 3.04 -30.24
CA MET A 1 21.86 3.89 -29.45
C MET A 1 22.02 3.47 -28.00
N THR A 2 22.71 4.28 -27.19
CA THR A 2 22.83 4.04 -25.75
C THR A 2 21.43 4.12 -25.16
N LYS A 3 20.96 3.01 -24.57
CA LYS A 3 19.73 2.99 -23.77
C LYS A 3 19.88 4.11 -22.75
N LYS A 4 19.13 5.19 -22.92
CA LYS A 4 18.93 6.17 -21.87
C LYS A 4 18.43 5.36 -20.68
N ASP A 5 19.21 5.30 -19.59
CA ASP A 5 18.83 4.55 -18.39
C ASP A 5 17.38 4.90 -18.08
N ALA A 6 16.51 3.90 -18.05
CA ALA A 6 15.10 4.11 -17.87
C ALA A 6 14.91 4.85 -16.53
N ASP A 7 14.30 6.02 -16.59
CA ASP A 7 14.10 6.87 -15.42
C ASP A 7 12.97 6.28 -14.57
N PHE A 8 13.29 5.23 -13.80
CA PHE A 8 12.35 4.52 -12.94
C PHE A 8 11.72 5.44 -11.87
N LEU A 9 12.34 6.60 -11.61
CA LEU A 9 11.76 7.61 -10.72
C LEU A 9 10.48 8.21 -11.31
N LYS A 10 10.32 8.22 -12.64
CA LYS A 10 9.05 8.63 -13.28
C LYS A 10 7.88 7.71 -12.94
N ILE A 11 8.13 6.43 -12.68
CA ILE A 11 7.09 5.49 -12.25
C ILE A 11 6.89 5.65 -10.74
N THR A 12 7.97 5.55 -9.98
CA THR A 12 7.90 5.38 -8.52
C THR A 12 7.63 6.68 -7.75
N ARG A 13 7.77 7.84 -8.37
CA ARG A 13 7.38 9.15 -7.79
C ARG A 13 6.05 9.66 -8.32
N ASP A 14 5.42 8.94 -9.26
CA ASP A 14 4.13 9.31 -9.81
C ASP A 14 3.03 9.12 -8.75
N GLU A 15 2.27 10.19 -8.47
CA GLU A 15 1.27 10.17 -7.42
C GLU A 15 0.13 9.19 -7.70
N SER A 16 -0.24 9.03 -8.97
CA SER A 16 -1.28 8.11 -9.39
C SER A 16 -0.86 6.66 -9.23
N PHE A 17 0.36 6.34 -9.67
CA PHE A 17 0.98 5.05 -9.40
C PHE A 17 1.02 4.73 -7.89
N LEU A 18 1.46 5.69 -7.07
CA LEU A 18 1.53 5.54 -5.62
C LEU A 18 0.15 5.38 -4.97
N ARG A 19 -0.90 6.01 -5.50
CA ARG A 19 -2.27 5.84 -5.00
C ARG A 19 -2.80 4.43 -5.28
N ILE A 20 -2.54 3.88 -6.46
CA ILE A 20 -2.91 2.51 -6.80
C ILE A 20 -2.10 1.51 -5.96
N ALA A 21 -0.79 1.73 -5.80
CA ALA A 21 0.04 0.92 -4.90
C ALA A 21 -0.51 0.92 -3.47
N LYS A 22 -0.92 2.08 -2.96
CA LYS A 22 -1.52 2.20 -1.63
C LYS A 22 -2.88 1.49 -1.52
N ALA A 23 -3.67 1.45 -2.59
CA ALA A 23 -4.91 0.66 -2.62
C ALA A 23 -4.60 -0.84 -2.51
N ILE A 24 -3.60 -1.35 -3.26
CA ILE A 24 -3.11 -2.73 -3.14
C ILE A 24 -2.68 -3.02 -1.71
N ASN A 25 -1.92 -2.11 -1.08
CA ASN A 25 -1.48 -2.27 0.31
C ASN A 25 -2.65 -2.42 1.28
N GLN A 26 -3.66 -1.55 1.16
CA GLN A 26 -4.85 -1.55 2.01
C GLN A 26 -5.83 -2.70 1.71
N ALA A 27 -5.69 -3.36 0.57
CA ALA A 27 -6.42 -4.59 0.24
C ALA A 27 -5.66 -5.85 0.69
N THR A 28 -4.36 -5.76 0.94
CA THR A 28 -3.49 -6.92 1.20
C THR A 28 -2.85 -6.82 2.58
N VAL A 29 -1.72 -6.12 2.71
CA VAL A 29 -0.89 -6.04 3.90
C VAL A 29 -1.62 -5.36 5.06
N TYR A 30 -2.34 -4.27 4.80
CA TYR A 30 -3.04 -3.46 5.78
C TYR A 30 -4.56 -3.71 5.71
N ALA A 31 -4.95 -4.98 5.81
CA ALA A 31 -6.34 -5.46 5.83
C ALA A 31 -6.53 -6.63 6.82
N GLY A 32 -7.75 -6.84 7.31
CA GLY A 32 -8.06 -7.88 8.30
C GLY A 32 -7.28 -7.67 9.61
N LYS A 33 -6.63 -8.71 10.11
CA LYS A 33 -5.78 -8.64 11.31
C LYS A 33 -4.42 -8.02 10.97
N VAL A 34 -4.08 -6.93 11.64
CA VAL A 34 -2.85 -6.19 11.45
C VAL A 34 -2.11 -6.06 12.79
N GLN A 35 -0.83 -6.42 12.81
CA GLN A 35 0.02 -6.25 13.99
C GLN A 35 0.38 -4.77 14.17
N THR A 36 0.14 -4.25 15.36
CA THR A 36 0.53 -2.91 15.78
C THR A 36 1.42 -2.99 17.03
N LYS A 37 2.06 -1.88 17.40
CA LYS A 37 2.80 -1.80 18.68
C LYS A 37 1.92 -2.11 19.90
N LYS A 38 0.61 -1.86 19.81
CA LYS A 38 -0.39 -2.11 20.85
C LYS A 38 -1.04 -3.51 20.77
N GLY A 39 -0.52 -4.39 19.92
CA GLY A 39 -1.08 -5.71 19.66
C GLY A 39 -1.84 -5.82 18.33
N VAL A 40 -2.63 -6.89 18.19
CA VAL A 40 -3.37 -7.19 16.96
C VAL A 40 -4.60 -6.31 16.88
N LYS A 41 -4.70 -5.52 15.81
CA LYS A 41 -5.91 -4.76 15.45
C LYS A 41 -6.65 -5.50 14.35
N GLU A 42 -7.94 -5.76 14.55
CA GLU A 42 -8.81 -6.29 13.51
C GLU A 42 -9.50 -5.13 12.78
N LEU A 43 -9.27 -5.04 11.47
CA LEU A 43 -9.92 -4.08 10.58
C LEU A 43 -11.11 -4.76 9.91
N ASP A 44 -12.17 -3.99 9.63
CA ASP A 44 -13.36 -4.46 8.92
C ASP A 44 -13.11 -4.78 7.43
N TRP A 45 -11.87 -4.60 6.97
CA TRP A 45 -11.48 -4.68 5.58
C TRP A 45 -11.04 -6.10 5.22
N GLN A 46 -11.51 -6.63 4.10
CA GLN A 46 -11.18 -7.97 3.69
C GLN A 46 -9.76 -8.03 3.09
N ARG A 47 -8.94 -8.96 3.60
CA ARG A 47 -7.62 -9.23 3.05
C ARG A 47 -7.72 -10.06 1.77
N GLN A 48 -7.14 -9.56 0.69
CA GLN A 48 -7.04 -10.23 -0.60
C GLN A 48 -5.72 -11.01 -0.71
N TYR A 49 -5.79 -12.33 -0.55
CA TYR A 49 -4.63 -13.19 -0.75
C TYR A 49 -4.41 -13.47 -2.24
N GLY A 50 -3.15 -13.72 -2.63
CA GLY A 50 -2.80 -14.09 -4.00
C GLY A 50 -2.81 -12.94 -5.02
N LEU A 51 -3.15 -11.71 -4.64
CA LEU A 51 -3.19 -10.57 -5.56
C LEU A 51 -1.83 -10.31 -6.25
N ALA A 52 -0.71 -10.37 -5.50
CA ALA A 52 0.63 -10.27 -6.08
C ALA A 52 0.90 -11.34 -7.15
N GLN A 53 0.52 -12.59 -6.86
CA GLN A 53 0.71 -13.70 -7.79
C GLN A 53 -0.14 -13.52 -9.04
N LEU A 54 -1.39 -13.11 -8.88
CA LEU A 54 -2.29 -12.79 -10.00
C LEU A 54 -1.68 -11.70 -10.89
N LEU A 55 -1.37 -10.53 -10.34
CA LEU A 55 -0.82 -9.40 -11.08
C LEU A 55 0.49 -9.77 -11.79
N SER A 56 1.37 -10.51 -11.12
CA SER A 56 2.64 -10.98 -11.70
C SER A 56 2.41 -11.94 -12.87
N SER A 57 1.51 -12.93 -12.72
CA SER A 57 1.16 -13.88 -13.80
C SER A 57 0.56 -13.22 -15.04
N GLN A 58 -0.13 -12.08 -14.89
CA GLN A 58 -0.74 -11.34 -16.00
C GLN A 58 0.21 -10.30 -16.61
N SER A 59 1.37 -10.06 -16.00
CA SER A 59 2.30 -8.98 -16.41
C SER A 59 2.96 -9.18 -17.77
N GLY A 60 2.94 -10.40 -18.32
CA GLY A 60 3.49 -10.70 -19.65
C GLY A 60 2.70 -10.06 -20.80
N SER A 61 1.50 -9.56 -20.54
CA SER A 61 0.61 -8.95 -21.53
C SER A 61 0.03 -7.66 -20.96
N LYS A 62 0.25 -6.54 -21.66
CA LYS A 62 -0.30 -5.23 -21.28
C LYS A 62 -1.81 -5.30 -21.07
N LYS A 63 -2.52 -5.97 -21.99
CA LYS A 63 -3.97 -6.14 -21.93
C LYS A 63 -4.38 -6.92 -20.69
N ASP A 64 -3.74 -8.05 -20.42
CA ASP A 64 -4.15 -8.93 -19.33
C ASP A 64 -3.83 -8.30 -17.97
N PHE A 65 -2.69 -7.63 -17.85
CA PHE A 65 -2.35 -6.83 -16.68
C PHE A 65 -3.35 -5.68 -16.46
N ALA A 66 -3.69 -4.94 -17.53
CA ALA A 66 -4.69 -3.87 -17.47
C ALA A 66 -6.08 -4.38 -17.05
N CYS A 67 -6.50 -5.54 -17.54
CA CYS A 67 -7.74 -6.18 -17.12
C CYS A 67 -7.69 -6.59 -15.64
N ALA A 68 -6.58 -7.20 -15.19
CA ALA A 68 -6.43 -7.65 -13.81
C ALA A 68 -6.43 -6.47 -12.82
N ILE A 69 -5.75 -5.37 -13.14
CA ILE A 69 -5.74 -4.19 -12.27
C ILE A 69 -7.09 -3.48 -12.25
N ALA A 70 -7.79 -3.40 -13.38
CA ALA A 70 -9.13 -2.81 -13.46
C ALA A 70 -10.15 -3.61 -12.64
N ASP A 71 -10.14 -4.95 -12.75
CA ASP A 71 -10.99 -5.84 -11.96
C ASP A 71 -10.72 -5.70 -10.45
N PHE A 72 -9.45 -5.64 -10.06
CA PHE A 72 -9.05 -5.37 -8.68
C PHE A 72 -9.62 -4.03 -8.18
N LEU A 73 -9.41 -2.94 -8.93
CA LEU A 73 -9.85 -1.60 -8.53
C LEU A 73 -11.36 -1.48 -8.44
N ALA A 74 -12.11 -2.11 -9.34
CA ALA A 74 -13.56 -2.14 -9.30
C ALA A 74 -14.08 -2.83 -8.03
N LYS A 75 -13.50 -3.99 -7.67
CA LYS A 75 -13.84 -4.73 -6.44
C LYS A 75 -13.44 -3.94 -5.18
N TYR A 76 -12.27 -3.32 -5.21
CA TYR A 76 -11.76 -2.50 -4.11
C TYR A 76 -12.69 -1.30 -3.84
N GLU A 77 -13.15 -0.60 -4.88
CA GLU A 77 -14.03 0.54 -4.73
C GLU A 77 -15.45 0.13 -4.29
N ALA A 78 -15.97 -0.99 -4.80
CA ALA A 78 -17.23 -1.55 -4.31
C ALA A 78 -17.17 -1.87 -2.80
N GLU A 79 -16.04 -2.41 -2.33
CA GLU A 79 -15.80 -2.61 -0.90
C GLU A 79 -15.74 -1.28 -0.14
N ASN A 80 -15.02 -0.29 -0.67
CA ASN A 80 -14.91 1.04 -0.06
C ASN A 80 -16.28 1.69 0.16
N LEU A 81 -17.16 1.65 -0.85
CA LEU A 81 -18.52 2.20 -0.75
C LEU A 81 -19.33 1.49 0.34
N ARG A 82 -19.29 0.15 0.36
CA ARG A 82 -19.96 -0.64 1.40
C ARG A 82 -19.45 -0.31 2.81
N LEU A 83 -18.14 -0.17 2.98
CA LEU A 83 -17.52 0.19 4.25
C LEU A 83 -17.86 1.63 4.66
N LEU A 84 -17.87 2.56 3.71
CA LEU A 84 -18.17 3.97 3.94
C LEU A 84 -19.57 4.14 4.56
N GLU A 85 -20.57 3.44 4.03
CA GLU A 85 -21.92 3.44 4.60
C GLU A 85 -21.95 2.99 6.07
N GLY A 86 -21.20 1.94 6.41
CA GLY A 86 -21.10 1.44 7.79
C GLY A 86 -20.38 2.43 8.71
N TYR A 87 -19.31 3.06 8.22
CA TYR A 87 -18.51 4.00 8.99
C TYR A 87 -19.27 5.30 9.25
N ILE A 88 -19.99 5.83 8.26
CA ILE A 88 -20.84 7.02 8.42
C ILE A 88 -21.90 6.79 9.50
N LYS A 89 -22.56 5.62 9.52
CA LYS A 89 -23.55 5.26 10.55
C LYS A 89 -22.96 5.24 11.97
N GLN A 90 -21.66 4.98 12.08
CA GLN A 90 -20.92 4.97 13.35
C GLN A 90 -20.26 6.32 13.68
N GLY A 91 -20.45 7.36 12.86
CA GLY A 91 -19.77 8.65 13.01
C GLY A 91 -18.26 8.58 12.78
N LYS A 92 -17.76 7.56 12.07
CA LYS A 92 -16.33 7.33 11.81
C LYS A 92 -15.97 7.70 10.37
N ARG A 93 -14.70 8.04 10.16
CA ARG A 93 -14.14 8.27 8.82
C ARG A 93 -13.45 7.01 8.29
N LEU A 94 -13.73 6.64 7.04
CA LEU A 94 -13.02 5.56 6.36
C LEU A 94 -11.62 6.04 5.96
N MET A 95 -10.57 5.38 6.46
CA MET A 95 -9.17 5.73 6.16
C MET A 95 -8.58 4.86 5.03
N ARG A 96 -9.30 4.77 3.91
CA ARG A 96 -8.86 4.08 2.69
C ARG A 96 -8.62 5.07 1.56
N VAL A 97 -7.64 4.80 0.71
CA VAL A 97 -7.43 5.60 -0.49
C VAL A 97 -8.51 5.29 -1.50
N GLN A 98 -8.84 6.28 -2.32
CA GLN A 98 -9.79 6.12 -3.43
C GLN A 98 -9.03 6.44 -4.72
N PRO A 99 -8.58 5.40 -5.46
CA PRO A 99 -8.09 5.57 -6.81
C PRO A 99 -9.16 6.26 -7.67
N LYS A 100 -8.73 7.26 -8.43
CA LYS A 100 -9.58 8.05 -9.31
C LYS A 100 -9.37 7.64 -10.75
N LYS A 101 -10.27 8.11 -11.63
CA LYS A 101 -10.16 7.91 -13.07
C LYS A 101 -8.80 8.36 -13.62
N GLU A 102 -8.30 9.50 -13.14
CA GLU A 102 -6.99 10.02 -13.56
C GLU A 102 -5.83 9.09 -13.18
N ASP A 103 -5.98 8.30 -12.12
CA ASP A 103 -4.93 7.36 -11.72
C ASP A 103 -4.86 6.17 -12.66
N LEU A 104 -6.00 5.72 -13.19
CA LEU A 104 -6.04 4.66 -14.19
C LEU A 104 -5.49 5.17 -15.52
N ASP A 105 -5.90 6.36 -15.96
CA ASP A 105 -5.35 6.97 -17.18
C ASP A 105 -3.83 7.04 -17.10
N ARG A 106 -3.31 7.54 -15.97
CA ARG A 106 -1.88 7.67 -15.76
C ARG A 106 -1.16 6.32 -15.72
N LEU A 107 -1.78 5.29 -15.13
CA LEU A 107 -1.24 3.93 -15.19
C LEU A 107 -1.16 3.43 -16.63
N MET A 108 -2.17 3.67 -17.47
CA MET A 108 -2.15 3.27 -18.88
C MET A 108 -1.02 3.99 -19.64
N GLU A 109 -0.80 5.28 -19.39
CA GLU A 109 0.32 6.02 -19.96
C GLU A 109 1.67 5.41 -19.56
N LEU A 110 1.84 5.03 -18.29
CA LEU A 110 3.06 4.36 -17.81
C LEU A 110 3.26 2.99 -18.50
N LEU A 111 2.18 2.25 -18.76
CA LEU A 111 2.23 0.98 -19.50
C LEU A 111 2.53 1.17 -21.00
N GLU A 112 2.23 2.33 -21.57
CA GLU A 112 2.64 2.71 -22.93
C GLU A 112 4.11 3.15 -22.98
N GLU A 113 4.59 3.89 -21.97
CA GLU A 113 5.97 4.41 -21.92
C GLU A 113 7.00 3.34 -21.51
N PHE A 114 6.62 2.39 -20.64
CA PHE A 114 7.53 1.42 -20.03
C PHE A 114 7.12 -0.03 -20.28
N ASP A 115 8.07 -0.94 -20.03
CA ASP A 115 7.81 -2.38 -20.05
C ASP A 115 6.74 -2.77 -19.00
N THR A 116 5.74 -3.56 -19.42
CA THR A 116 4.62 -3.95 -18.56
C THR A 116 5.08 -4.78 -17.36
N VAL A 117 6.04 -5.70 -17.54
CA VAL A 117 6.57 -6.54 -16.46
C VAL A 117 7.27 -5.68 -15.41
N LEU A 118 8.04 -4.68 -15.86
CA LEU A 118 8.67 -3.71 -14.97
C LEU A 118 7.63 -2.92 -14.14
N VAL A 119 6.65 -2.29 -14.80
CA VAL A 119 5.62 -1.49 -14.10
C VAL A 119 4.84 -2.35 -13.12
N ALA A 120 4.44 -3.56 -13.52
CA ALA A 120 3.72 -4.51 -12.67
C ALA A 120 4.52 -4.89 -11.42
N ASN A 121 5.80 -5.26 -11.59
CA ASN A 121 6.66 -5.66 -10.47
C ASN A 121 6.91 -4.51 -9.51
N LEU A 122 7.11 -3.29 -10.02
CA LEU A 122 7.21 -2.09 -9.18
C LEU A 122 5.90 -1.86 -8.41
N LEU A 123 4.75 -1.97 -9.07
CA LEU A 123 3.45 -1.75 -8.45
C LEU A 123 3.19 -2.76 -7.32
N ILE A 124 3.53 -4.02 -7.55
CA ILE A 124 3.45 -5.09 -6.53
C ILE A 124 4.41 -4.76 -5.38
N ALA A 125 5.68 -4.45 -5.66
CA ALA A 125 6.66 -4.16 -4.62
C ALA A 125 6.23 -2.97 -3.74
N TYR A 126 5.78 -1.87 -4.34
CA TYR A 126 5.29 -0.70 -3.60
C TYR A 126 3.96 -0.98 -2.88
N GLY A 127 3.11 -1.84 -3.46
CA GLY A 127 1.87 -2.29 -2.83
C GLY A 127 2.09 -3.16 -1.59
N TYR A 128 3.19 -3.91 -1.53
CA TYR A 128 3.53 -4.75 -0.37
C TYR A 128 4.53 -4.11 0.60
N ALA A 129 5.09 -2.96 0.24
CA ALA A 129 5.99 -2.20 1.10
C ALA A 129 5.28 -1.66 2.36
N LYS A 130 6.08 -1.39 3.40
CA LYS A 130 5.61 -0.70 4.61
C LYS A 130 5.56 0.81 4.34
N TRP A 131 4.38 1.40 4.47
CA TRP A 131 4.21 2.84 4.27
C TRP A 131 4.36 3.60 5.60
N PRO A 132 5.07 4.75 5.61
CA PRO A 132 5.11 5.61 6.78
C PRO A 132 3.70 6.17 7.05
N LYS A 133 3.34 6.31 8.32
CA LYS A 133 2.11 7.02 8.70
C LYS A 133 2.30 8.49 8.30
N SER A 134 1.40 9.02 7.47
CA SER A 134 1.43 10.42 7.07
C SER A 134 1.36 11.32 8.31
N GLN A 135 2.31 12.23 8.51
CA GLN A 135 2.31 13.18 9.63
C GLN A 135 1.06 14.07 9.68
N LYS A 136 0.36 14.28 8.55
CA LYS A 136 -0.96 14.93 8.50
C LYS A 136 -2.10 14.15 9.20
N ALA A 137 -1.84 12.94 9.66
CA ALA A 137 -2.77 12.15 10.46
C ALA A 137 -2.45 12.24 11.97
N LYS A 138 -1.72 13.25 12.44
CA LYS A 138 -1.51 13.50 13.88
C LYS A 138 -2.69 14.20 14.55
N ASP A 139 -3.53 14.93 13.81
CA ASP A 139 -4.66 15.69 14.39
C ASP A 139 -6.02 14.95 14.34
N ASP A 140 -6.11 13.79 13.69
CA ASP A 140 -7.37 13.05 13.43
C ASP A 140 -7.39 11.62 14.04
N LEU A 141 -6.57 11.39 15.06
CA LEU A 141 -6.56 10.14 15.83
C LEU A 141 -7.38 10.33 17.11
N PRO A 142 -8.27 9.40 17.51
CA PRO A 142 -8.65 9.33 18.92
C PRO A 142 -7.37 9.15 19.75
N ASP A 143 -7.26 9.88 20.88
CA ASP A 143 -6.14 10.11 21.81
C ASP A 143 -5.37 8.88 22.35
N GLU A 144 -5.04 7.92 21.49
CA GLU A 144 -4.31 6.72 21.83
C GLU A 144 -3.06 6.53 20.95
N LEU A 145 -2.49 7.62 20.45
CA LEU A 145 -1.25 7.61 19.67
C LEU A 145 -0.28 8.70 20.12
N GLY A 146 -0.20 8.93 21.43
CA GLY A 146 0.98 9.53 22.04
C GLY A 146 2.08 8.48 22.14
N ASP A 147 3.20 8.72 21.48
CA ASP A 147 4.48 8.26 22.01
C ASP A 147 5.52 9.34 21.77
N GLU A 148 5.66 10.14 22.82
CA GLU A 148 6.79 11.00 23.10
C GLU A 148 7.93 10.10 23.61
N ASN A 149 8.90 9.79 22.77
CA ASN A 149 10.28 10.25 22.99
C ASN A 149 11.21 9.62 21.95
N SER A 150 11.89 10.52 21.25
CA SER A 150 13.20 10.27 20.69
C SER A 150 14.20 10.40 21.85
N ALA A 151 14.46 9.30 22.56
CA ALA A 151 15.63 9.20 23.42
C ALA A 151 16.53 8.10 22.86
N THR A 152 17.56 8.54 22.16
CA THR A 152 18.80 7.82 21.90
C THR A 152 19.30 7.18 23.20
N VAL A 153 19.57 5.88 23.19
CA VAL A 153 20.57 5.28 24.07
C VAL A 153 21.37 4.30 23.20
N GLU A 154 22.64 4.64 23.01
CA GLU A 154 23.71 3.81 22.43
C GLU A 154 24.00 2.58 23.34
N PRO A 155 24.74 1.57 22.86
CA PRO A 155 24.71 0.23 23.45
C PRO A 155 25.54 0.18 24.74
N GLU A 156 25.02 -0.48 25.77
CA GLU A 156 25.80 -0.87 26.95
C GLU A 156 25.95 -2.39 26.99
N ASP A 157 27.20 -2.76 27.22
CA ASP A 157 27.79 -4.08 27.31
C ASP A 157 27.11 -4.99 28.35
N LEU A 158 27.10 -6.28 28.07
CA LEU A 158 26.99 -7.31 29.10
C LEU A 158 28.18 -8.25 28.95
N GLU A 159 29.25 -7.92 29.68
CA GLU A 159 30.24 -8.88 30.17
C GLU A 159 29.57 -9.85 31.15
N ASP A 160 30.04 -11.10 31.09
CA ASP A 160 30.19 -12.12 32.12
C ASP A 160 29.10 -12.29 33.21
N ASP A 161 28.57 -13.50 33.29
CA ASP A 161 28.50 -14.19 34.58
C ASP A 161 28.76 -15.70 34.37
N GLU A 162 29.79 -16.16 35.08
CA GLU A 162 30.22 -17.54 35.28
C GLU A 162 29.24 -18.32 36.19
N GLU A 163 29.51 -19.63 36.30
CA GLU A 163 29.04 -20.61 37.31
C GLU A 163 27.63 -21.21 37.08
N GLU A 164 27.40 -22.53 37.01
CA GLU A 164 28.15 -23.74 37.43
C GLU A 164 28.12 -24.85 36.36
#